data_AF-A0A183CB61-F1
#
_entry.id   AF-A0A183CB61-F1
#
_cell.length_a   1.000
_cell.length_b   1.000
_cell.length_c   1.000
_cell.angle_alpha   90.00
_cell.angle_beta   90.00
_cell.angle_gamma   90.00
#
_symmetry.space_group_name_H-M   'P 1'
#
loop_
_entity.id
_entity.type
_entity.pdbx_description
1 polymer ?
#
loop_
_entity_poly.entity_id
_entity_poly.type
_entity_poly.pdbx_seq_one_letter_code
_entity_poly.pdbx_strand_id
1 'polypeptide(L)'
;MTMSFEEAAQGLVEVGRRLDARGWAPATAGNYSVRLDDGSIAVTVSGWHKGRLTPAGVMRVDLDGNPLTPGKPSAETDLHLSLYRLFPDAGAVLHGHSPEAVGMSRAAADASEWVFAGHEMLKVFPGNTTHEAEIRLPIVDNSQDMAVIEEAIRPALLAPNAAPAYLIRSHGLYAWGKDLAEAERGVETMTHLRIFEESGGAPVTDTRDAAEIAAALSPIGVRFEQWASRPLAADAGQDEVLEAFAPEVERLKAENGYQSVDVIRMVPDHPEKANLRTKFLSEHRHSEDEVRFFVEGEGLFTLREGEKIYAVLCEEGDLISVPAGTRHWFDMGPSPRFTAIRLFTNADGWIANFTGDPIAERFPRHEPVTA
;
A
#
# COMPACT_ATOMS: atom_id res chain seq x y z
N MET A 1 5.89 16.71 16.34
CA MET A 1 4.69 16.65 17.21
C MET A 1 4.95 15.61 18.26
N THR A 2 4.49 15.85 19.48
CA THR A 2 4.55 14.92 20.61
C THR A 2 3.57 13.76 20.38
N MET A 3 4.03 12.51 20.36
CA MET A 3 3.22 11.29 20.26
C MET A 3 2.80 10.77 21.65
N SER A 4 1.55 11.03 22.04
CA SER A 4 0.96 10.51 23.29
C SER A 4 0.53 9.04 23.20
N PHE A 5 0.29 8.40 24.34
CA PHE A 5 -0.20 7.02 24.38
C PHE A 5 -1.59 6.89 23.74
N GLU A 6 -2.49 7.84 24.01
CA GLU A 6 -3.83 7.85 23.46
C GLU A 6 -3.82 7.97 21.93
N GLU A 7 -3.00 8.87 21.38
CA GLU A 7 -2.81 9.02 19.93
C GLU A 7 -2.22 7.75 19.30
N ALA A 8 -1.19 7.18 19.92
CA ALA A 8 -0.59 5.93 19.45
C ALA A 8 -1.57 4.76 19.49
N ALA A 9 -2.33 4.61 20.56
CA ALA A 9 -3.32 3.56 20.70
C ALA A 9 -4.43 3.70 19.64
N GLN A 10 -4.89 4.91 19.38
CA GLN A 10 -5.88 5.18 18.33
C GLN A 10 -5.30 4.90 16.93
N GLY A 11 -4.07 5.34 16.64
CA GLY A 11 -3.41 5.05 15.37
C GLY A 11 -3.24 3.55 15.10
N LEU A 12 -2.83 2.79 16.12
CA LEU A 12 -2.70 1.33 16.05
C LEU A 12 -4.04 0.62 15.81
N VAL A 13 -5.13 1.13 16.39
CA VAL A 13 -6.50 0.63 16.14
C VAL A 13 -6.90 0.87 14.69
N GLU A 14 -6.60 2.05 14.14
CA GLU A 14 -6.95 2.40 12.77
C GLU A 14 -6.16 1.60 11.73
N VAL A 15 -4.83 1.48 11.91
CA VAL A 15 -3.97 0.60 11.10
C VAL A 15 -4.47 -0.84 11.16
N GLY A 16 -4.78 -1.34 12.36
CA GLY A 16 -5.27 -2.70 12.52
C GLY A 16 -6.56 -2.98 11.74
N ARG A 17 -7.48 -2.02 11.68
CA ARG A 17 -8.69 -2.11 10.84
C ARG A 17 -8.36 -2.12 9.35
N ARG A 18 -7.41 -1.30 8.89
CA ARG A 18 -7.00 -1.24 7.48
C ARG A 18 -6.35 -2.53 7.02
N LEU A 19 -5.35 -3.01 7.75
CA LEU A 19 -4.64 -4.25 7.40
C LEU A 19 -5.55 -5.49 7.48
N ASP A 20 -6.49 -5.52 8.44
CA ASP A 20 -7.48 -6.60 8.51
C ASP A 20 -8.49 -6.55 7.36
N ALA A 21 -8.91 -5.35 6.94
CA ALA A 21 -9.74 -5.19 5.75
C ALA A 21 -9.01 -5.68 4.48
N ARG A 22 -7.68 -5.78 4.47
CA ARG A 22 -6.93 -6.41 3.37
C ARG A 22 -6.71 -7.92 3.54
N GLY A 23 -7.17 -8.50 4.65
CA GLY A 23 -6.94 -9.91 5.00
C GLY A 23 -5.52 -10.20 5.48
N TRP A 24 -4.75 -9.17 5.86
CA TRP A 24 -3.33 -9.31 6.21
C TRP A 24 -3.07 -9.44 7.71
N ALA A 25 -4.12 -9.33 8.53
CA ALA A 25 -4.04 -9.56 9.97
C ALA A 25 -5.07 -10.61 10.45
N PRO A 26 -5.09 -11.80 9.82
CA PRO A 26 -6.13 -12.80 10.09
C PRO A 26 -6.08 -13.28 11.55
N ALA A 27 -7.26 -13.48 12.13
CA ALA A 27 -7.42 -13.95 13.51
C ALA A 27 -6.62 -13.10 14.51
N THR A 28 -5.69 -13.69 15.26
CA THR A 28 -4.87 -12.96 16.24
C THR A 28 -3.45 -12.76 15.75
N ALA A 29 -3.17 -12.95 14.46
CA ALA A 29 -1.85 -12.83 13.87
C ALA A 29 -1.35 -11.37 13.85
N GLY A 30 -0.05 -11.18 13.73
CA GLY A 30 0.61 -9.89 13.68
C GLY A 30 0.91 -9.27 15.05
N ASN A 31 1.66 -8.18 15.02
CA ASN A 31 1.91 -7.32 16.18
C ASN A 31 2.23 -5.91 15.68
N TYR A 32 1.77 -4.88 16.38
CA TYR A 32 2.00 -3.49 15.99
C TYR A 32 2.52 -2.70 17.17
N SER A 33 3.44 -1.77 16.91
CA SER A 33 3.97 -0.89 17.95
C SER A 33 4.34 0.51 17.44
N VAL A 34 4.37 1.46 18.37
CA VAL A 34 4.73 2.87 18.16
C VAL A 34 5.60 3.35 19.30
N ARG A 35 6.63 4.13 18.99
CA ARG A 35 7.45 4.86 19.96
C ARG A 35 6.72 6.11 20.46
N LEU A 36 6.68 6.28 21.78
CA LEU A 36 6.13 7.46 22.45
C LEU A 36 7.24 8.47 22.76
N ASP A 37 6.85 9.71 23.07
CA ASP A 37 7.81 10.80 23.32
C ASP A 37 8.73 10.56 24.52
N ASP A 38 8.22 9.86 25.54
CA ASP A 38 9.00 9.53 26.73
C ASP A 38 9.95 8.34 26.51
N GLY A 39 10.05 7.87 25.27
CA GLY A 39 10.91 6.75 24.85
C GLY A 39 10.31 5.38 25.10
N SER A 40 9.15 5.28 25.78
CA SER A 40 8.44 4.00 25.92
C SER A 40 7.72 3.61 24.64
N ILE A 41 7.35 2.34 24.53
CA ILE A 41 6.75 1.77 23.32
C ILE A 41 5.30 1.38 23.62
N ALA A 42 4.35 1.90 22.85
CA ALA A 42 2.98 1.39 22.79
C ALA A 42 2.96 0.15 21.89
N VAL A 43 2.46 -0.99 22.38
CA VAL A 43 2.44 -2.26 21.66
C VAL A 43 1.08 -2.96 21.81
N THR A 44 0.62 -3.63 20.76
CA THR A 44 -0.60 -4.42 20.83
C THR A 44 -0.44 -5.62 21.77
N VAL A 45 -1.43 -5.81 22.65
CA VAL A 45 -1.48 -6.93 23.61
C VAL A 45 -1.65 -8.26 22.86
N SER A 46 -0.94 -9.30 23.31
CA SER A 46 -1.02 -10.64 22.73
C SER A 46 -2.46 -11.17 22.68
N GLY A 47 -2.79 -11.89 21.60
CA GLY A 47 -4.10 -12.54 21.45
C GLY A 47 -5.26 -11.62 21.05
N TRP A 48 -5.02 -10.31 20.90
CA TRP A 48 -6.00 -9.43 20.28
C TRP A 48 -6.03 -9.60 18.76
N HIS A 49 -7.24 -9.57 18.21
CA HIS A 49 -7.48 -9.50 16.78
C HIS A 49 -7.26 -8.07 16.31
N LYS A 50 -6.39 -7.87 15.32
CA LYS A 50 -5.88 -6.54 14.95
C LYS A 50 -6.96 -5.65 14.34
N GLY A 51 -7.81 -6.21 13.48
CA GLY A 51 -9.00 -5.52 12.96
C GLY A 51 -10.06 -5.16 13.99
N ARG A 52 -10.01 -5.73 15.20
CA ARG A 52 -10.99 -5.50 16.28
C ARG A 52 -10.35 -4.89 17.52
N LEU A 53 -9.16 -4.30 17.35
CA LEU A 53 -8.47 -3.59 18.42
C LEU A 53 -9.36 -2.44 18.94
N THR A 54 -9.27 -2.25 20.24
CA THR A 54 -9.69 -1.02 20.91
C THR A 54 -8.46 -0.47 21.65
N PRO A 55 -8.47 0.78 22.13
CA PRO A 55 -7.35 1.30 22.91
C PRO A 55 -6.99 0.43 24.13
N ALA A 56 -7.93 -0.33 24.69
CA ALA A 56 -7.69 -1.29 25.77
C ALA A 56 -6.85 -2.53 25.35
N GLY A 57 -6.72 -2.78 24.05
CA GLY A 57 -5.86 -3.81 23.47
C GLY A 57 -4.43 -3.33 23.20
N VAL A 58 -4.07 -2.13 23.65
CA VAL A 58 -2.73 -1.55 23.54
C VAL A 58 -2.15 -1.36 24.94
N MET A 59 -0.88 -1.68 25.12
CA MET A 59 -0.16 -1.54 26.38
C MET A 59 1.18 -0.83 26.18
N ARG A 60 1.78 -0.36 27.28
CA ARG A 60 3.09 0.28 27.27
C ARG A 60 4.15 -0.67 27.79
N VAL A 61 5.30 -0.67 27.12
CA VAL A 61 6.53 -1.35 27.55
C VAL A 61 7.72 -0.39 27.47
N ASP A 62 8.77 -0.65 28.25
CA ASP A 62 10.07 -0.01 28.03
C ASP A 62 10.86 -0.72 26.90
N LEU A 63 12.04 -0.19 26.55
CA LEU A 63 12.91 -0.78 25.52
C LEU A 63 13.52 -2.14 25.91
N ASP A 64 13.42 -2.52 27.17
CA ASP A 64 13.84 -3.82 27.69
C ASP A 64 12.68 -4.84 27.70
N GLY A 65 11.48 -4.43 27.30
CA GLY A 65 10.28 -5.28 27.22
C GLY A 65 9.51 -5.37 28.53
N ASN A 66 9.89 -4.60 29.55
CA ASN A 66 9.16 -4.61 30.81
C ASN A 66 7.82 -3.85 30.65
N PRO A 67 6.70 -4.44 31.10
CA PRO A 67 5.40 -3.78 31.04
C PRO A 67 5.35 -2.58 31.98
N LEU A 68 4.99 -1.42 31.43
CA LEU A 68 4.73 -0.18 32.18
C LEU A 68 3.24 -0.01 32.52
N THR A 69 2.38 -0.79 31.86
CA THR A 69 0.93 -0.88 32.13
C THR A 69 0.51 -2.34 32.31
N PRO A 70 -0.63 -2.62 32.98
CA PRO A 70 -1.14 -3.98 33.12
C PRO A 70 -1.34 -4.68 31.78
N GLY A 71 -0.92 -5.93 31.69
CA GLY A 71 -0.99 -6.74 30.47
C GLY A 71 0.19 -7.69 30.34
N LYS A 72 0.15 -8.54 29.31
CA LYS A 72 1.30 -9.37 28.92
C LYS A 72 1.68 -9.02 27.48
N PRO A 73 2.92 -8.57 27.22
CA PRO A 73 3.37 -8.30 25.86
C PRO A 73 3.38 -9.60 25.03
N SER A 74 3.27 -9.47 23.71
CA SER A 74 3.44 -10.59 22.78
C SER A 74 4.87 -11.12 22.86
N ALA A 75 5.08 -12.40 22.56
CA ALA A 75 6.44 -12.95 22.38
C ALA A 75 7.19 -12.21 21.25
N GLU A 76 6.46 -11.72 20.25
CA GLU A 76 7.02 -10.94 19.13
C GLU A 76 7.42 -9.51 19.53
N THR A 77 7.09 -9.06 20.75
CA THR A 77 7.48 -7.73 21.22
C THR A 77 9.00 -7.56 21.18
N ASP A 78 9.76 -8.61 21.49
CA ASP A 78 11.23 -8.54 21.49
C ASP A 78 11.78 -8.24 20.09
N LEU A 79 11.15 -8.75 19.03
CA LEU A 79 11.53 -8.43 17.65
C LEU A 79 11.27 -6.95 17.34
N HIS A 80 10.16 -6.38 17.79
CA HIS A 80 9.87 -4.95 17.61
C HIS A 80 10.89 -4.09 18.38
N LEU A 81 11.20 -4.45 19.62
CA LEU A 81 12.18 -3.73 20.44
C LEU A 81 13.58 -3.82 19.85
N SER A 82 13.95 -4.94 19.23
CA SER A 82 15.23 -5.08 18.52
C SER A 82 15.39 -4.03 17.42
N LEU A 83 14.32 -3.78 16.64
CA LEU A 83 14.30 -2.77 15.58
C LEU A 83 14.42 -1.37 16.16
N TYR A 84 13.70 -1.04 17.24
CA TYR A 84 13.84 0.27 17.90
C TYR A 84 15.23 0.52 18.50
N ARG A 85 15.95 -0.53 18.90
CA ARG A 85 17.34 -0.43 19.38
C ARG A 85 18.33 -0.27 18.22
N LEU A 86 18.12 -1.00 17.13
CA LEU A 86 18.96 -0.95 15.93
C LEU A 86 18.79 0.36 15.14
N PHE A 87 17.56 0.87 15.08
CA PHE A 87 17.16 2.05 14.32
C PHE A 87 16.52 3.08 15.26
N PRO A 88 17.32 3.99 15.86
CA PRO A 88 16.82 4.99 16.79
C PRO A 88 15.74 5.90 16.21
N ASP A 89 15.78 6.15 14.90
CA ASP A 89 14.82 6.97 14.17
C ASP A 89 13.49 6.25 13.87
N ALA A 90 13.39 4.94 14.15
CA ALA A 90 12.14 4.20 14.00
C ALA A 90 11.11 4.70 15.03
N GLY A 91 9.97 5.17 14.52
CA GLY A 91 8.82 5.61 15.30
C GLY A 91 7.67 4.61 15.31
N ALA A 92 7.63 3.67 14.36
CA ALA A 92 6.64 2.60 14.34
C ALA A 92 7.19 1.32 13.72
N VAL A 93 6.63 0.18 14.13
CA VAL A 93 6.91 -1.16 13.58
C VAL A 93 5.61 -1.91 13.42
N LEU A 94 5.36 -2.46 12.22
CA LEU A 94 4.19 -3.26 11.91
C LEU A 94 4.60 -4.65 11.45
N HIS A 95 3.89 -5.65 11.95
CA HIS A 95 4.02 -7.03 11.52
C HIS A 95 2.70 -7.54 10.95
N GLY A 96 2.70 -7.85 9.66
CA GLY A 96 1.57 -8.40 8.92
C GLY A 96 1.81 -9.83 8.41
N HIS A 97 0.71 -10.55 8.16
CA HIS A 97 0.69 -11.92 7.64
C HIS A 97 -0.09 -11.98 6.32
N SER A 98 0.28 -11.14 5.34
CA SER A 98 -0.34 -11.24 4.02
C SER A 98 -0.11 -12.65 3.44
N PRO A 99 -1.15 -13.31 2.91
CA PRO A 99 -1.01 -14.64 2.30
C PRO A 99 0.07 -14.67 1.22
N GLU A 100 0.28 -13.55 0.53
CA GLU A 100 1.29 -13.37 -0.50
C GLU A 100 2.70 -13.37 0.07
N ALA A 101 2.98 -12.63 1.15
CA ALA A 101 4.29 -12.66 1.81
C ALA A 101 4.61 -14.06 2.34
N VAL A 102 3.63 -14.72 2.96
CA VAL A 102 3.76 -16.09 3.46
C VAL A 102 4.01 -17.07 2.31
N GLY A 103 3.21 -17.01 1.24
CA GLY A 103 3.32 -17.87 0.07
C GLY A 103 4.64 -17.68 -0.67
N MET A 104 5.04 -16.43 -0.90
CA MET A 104 6.28 -16.09 -1.60
C MET A 104 7.50 -16.54 -0.79
N SER A 105 7.50 -16.35 0.53
CA SER A 105 8.59 -16.84 1.40
C SER A 105 8.73 -18.37 1.36
N ARG A 106 7.64 -19.11 1.13
CA ARG A 106 7.67 -20.57 0.97
C ARG A 106 8.17 -21.01 -0.41
N ALA A 107 7.80 -20.27 -1.45
CA ALA A 107 8.25 -20.54 -2.82
C ALA A 107 9.77 -20.32 -2.98
N ALA A 108 10.30 -19.30 -2.32
CA ALA A 108 11.73 -18.99 -2.30
C ALA A 108 12.45 -19.69 -1.13
N ALA A 109 12.28 -21.01 -1.01
CA ALA A 109 12.69 -21.79 0.17
C ALA A 109 14.18 -21.63 0.54
N ASP A 110 15.07 -21.47 -0.45
CA ASP A 110 16.51 -21.36 -0.25
C ASP A 110 17.03 -19.91 -0.27
N ALA A 111 16.16 -18.92 -0.48
CA ALA A 111 16.56 -17.52 -0.57
C ALA A 111 16.76 -16.90 0.81
N SER A 112 17.92 -16.28 1.04
CA SER A 112 18.21 -15.48 2.25
C SER A 112 17.76 -14.02 2.14
N GLU A 113 17.40 -13.58 0.94
CA GLU A 113 16.90 -12.24 0.65
C GLU A 113 16.16 -12.24 -0.70
N TRP A 114 15.34 -11.21 -0.91
CA TRP A 114 14.91 -10.80 -2.24
C TRP A 114 15.59 -9.49 -2.62
N VAL A 115 16.11 -9.45 -3.84
CA VAL A 115 16.72 -8.26 -4.40
C VAL A 115 15.71 -7.64 -5.37
N PHE A 116 15.25 -6.45 -5.02
CA PHE A 116 14.47 -5.60 -5.90
C PHE A 116 15.46 -4.67 -6.62
N ALA A 117 15.64 -4.85 -7.93
CA ALA A 117 16.52 -4.03 -8.75
C ALA A 117 15.73 -3.40 -9.91
N GLY A 118 16.00 -2.12 -10.22
CA GLY A 118 15.32 -1.44 -11.32
C GLY A 118 13.85 -1.06 -11.06
N HIS A 119 13.40 -1.12 -9.81
CA HIS A 119 12.04 -0.75 -9.41
C HIS A 119 11.97 0.74 -9.00
N GLU A 120 10.92 1.45 -9.42
CA GLU A 120 10.74 2.86 -9.05
C GLU A 120 10.26 3.05 -7.59
N MET A 121 9.56 2.05 -7.04
CA MET A 121 9.14 1.95 -5.64
C MET A 121 10.28 1.91 -4.62
N LEU A 122 11.53 1.76 -5.07
CA LEU A 122 12.67 1.75 -4.16
C LEU A 122 12.89 3.10 -3.45
N LYS A 123 12.23 4.17 -3.93
CA LYS A 123 12.20 5.50 -3.29
C LYS A 123 11.33 5.56 -2.02
N VAL A 124 10.43 4.59 -1.80
CA VAL A 124 9.59 4.52 -0.59
C VAL A 124 10.43 4.27 0.66
N PHE A 125 11.61 3.67 0.49
CA PHE A 125 12.52 3.37 1.59
C PHE A 125 13.51 4.51 1.85
N PRO A 126 13.70 4.96 3.10
CA PRO A 126 14.52 6.13 3.42
C PRO A 126 15.96 5.99 2.92
N GLY A 127 16.48 7.04 2.25
CA GLY A 127 17.87 7.11 1.80
C GLY A 127 18.12 6.72 0.34
N ASN A 128 17.09 6.31 -0.40
CA ASN A 128 17.23 5.92 -1.80
C ASN A 128 16.73 7.00 -2.77
N THR A 129 17.60 7.45 -3.69
CA THR A 129 17.33 8.61 -4.57
C THR A 129 17.42 8.30 -6.06
N THR A 130 17.72 7.05 -6.46
CA THR A 130 17.97 6.70 -7.86
C THR A 130 17.29 5.39 -8.27
N HIS A 131 16.87 5.30 -9.53
CA HIS A 131 16.23 4.11 -10.15
C HIS A 131 17.21 2.94 -10.38
N GLU A 132 18.52 3.17 -10.25
CA GLU A 132 19.58 2.14 -10.31
C GLU A 132 19.84 1.45 -8.97
N ALA A 133 19.13 1.84 -7.91
CA ALA A 133 19.33 1.24 -6.61
C ALA A 133 18.81 -0.20 -6.58
N GLU A 134 19.48 -1.05 -5.81
CA GLU A 134 18.98 -2.37 -5.43
C GLU A 134 18.55 -2.29 -3.98
N ILE A 135 17.33 -2.69 -3.64
CA ILE A 135 16.94 -2.90 -2.24
C ILE A 135 16.84 -4.37 -1.97
N ARG A 136 17.38 -4.76 -0.81
CA ARG A 136 17.41 -6.13 -0.35
C ARG A 136 16.40 -6.27 0.77
N LEU A 137 15.39 -7.10 0.57
CA LEU A 137 14.46 -7.53 1.62
C LEU A 137 14.97 -8.83 2.22
N PRO A 138 15.55 -8.80 3.42
CA PRO A 138 16.11 -10.00 4.03
C PRO A 138 15.03 -11.02 4.39
N ILE A 139 15.38 -12.30 4.31
CA ILE A 139 14.49 -13.42 4.67
C ILE A 139 15.21 -14.29 5.68
N VAL A 140 14.54 -14.56 6.81
CA VAL A 140 15.04 -15.43 7.88
C VAL A 140 14.08 -16.59 8.12
N ASP A 141 14.61 -17.74 8.51
CA ASP A 141 13.79 -18.88 8.86
C ASP A 141 13.07 -18.65 10.19
N ASN A 142 11.85 -19.20 10.28
CA ASN A 142 11.06 -19.09 11.50
C ASN A 142 11.67 -19.91 12.64
N SER A 143 11.65 -19.34 13.85
CA SER A 143 12.09 -19.96 15.08
C SER A 143 11.09 -19.68 16.19
N GLN A 144 10.94 -20.61 17.13
CA GLN A 144 10.20 -20.38 18.37
C GLN A 144 10.99 -19.51 19.37
N ASP A 145 12.29 -19.33 19.12
CA ASP A 145 13.17 -18.46 19.88
C ASP A 145 13.45 -17.18 19.09
N MET A 146 12.93 -16.04 19.59
CA MET A 146 13.07 -14.74 18.95
C MET A 146 14.53 -14.27 18.91
N ALA A 147 15.36 -14.69 19.88
CA ALA A 147 16.77 -14.32 19.90
C ALA A 147 17.53 -14.94 18.70
N VAL A 148 17.14 -16.15 18.28
CA VAL A 148 17.70 -16.81 17.09
C VAL A 148 17.33 -16.04 15.82
N ILE A 149 16.08 -15.58 15.70
CA ILE A 149 15.64 -14.75 14.57
C ILE A 149 16.42 -13.43 14.55
N GLU A 150 16.49 -12.75 15.71
CA GLU A 150 17.20 -11.46 15.85
C GLU A 150 18.69 -11.59 15.49
N GLU A 151 19.37 -12.63 15.99
CA GLU A 151 20.78 -12.87 15.68
C GLU A 151 21.01 -13.15 14.19
N ALA A 152 20.14 -13.96 13.57
CA ALA A 152 20.27 -14.34 12.17
C ALA A 152 19.98 -13.17 11.21
N ILE A 153 19.00 -12.32 11.52
CA ILE A 153 18.55 -11.25 10.60
C ILE A 153 19.38 -9.97 10.74
N ARG A 154 19.92 -9.68 11.93
CA ARG A 154 20.64 -8.43 12.23
C ARG A 154 21.71 -8.07 11.20
N PRO A 155 22.62 -8.97 10.77
CA PRO A 155 23.65 -8.60 9.80
C PRO A 155 23.07 -8.13 8.46
N ALA A 156 21.96 -8.75 8.02
CA ALA A 156 21.30 -8.39 6.78
C ALA A 156 20.52 -7.07 6.89
N LEU A 157 19.93 -6.77 8.05
CA LEU A 157 19.26 -5.49 8.30
C LEU A 157 20.23 -4.29 8.29
N LEU A 158 21.49 -4.53 8.65
CA LEU A 158 22.54 -3.51 8.68
C LEU A 158 23.37 -3.48 7.40
N ALA A 159 23.07 -4.34 6.43
CA ALA A 159 23.77 -4.38 5.16
C ALA A 159 23.42 -3.13 4.31
N PRO A 160 24.32 -2.70 3.41
CA PRO A 160 24.02 -1.65 2.46
C PRO A 160 22.76 -1.97 1.66
N ASN A 161 21.89 -0.97 1.51
CA ASN A 161 20.61 -1.05 0.80
C ASN A 161 19.61 -2.10 1.33
N ALA A 162 19.73 -2.49 2.60
CA ALA A 162 18.68 -3.24 3.27
C ALA A 162 17.38 -2.42 3.30
N ALA A 163 16.26 -3.05 2.98
CA ALA A 163 14.95 -2.46 3.21
C ALA A 163 14.74 -2.24 4.71
N PRO A 164 13.99 -1.21 5.14
CA PRO A 164 13.39 -1.13 6.46
C PRO A 164 12.23 -2.12 6.62
N ALA A 165 12.44 -3.34 6.14
CA ALA A 165 11.54 -4.47 6.21
C ALA A 165 12.33 -5.79 6.18
N TYR A 166 11.76 -6.86 6.73
CA TYR A 166 12.26 -8.22 6.56
C TYR A 166 11.13 -9.24 6.66
N LEU A 167 11.36 -10.42 6.11
CA LEU A 167 10.42 -11.53 6.14
C LEU A 167 10.90 -12.64 7.06
N ILE A 168 10.00 -13.14 7.89
CA ILE A 168 10.15 -14.43 8.56
C ILE A 168 9.41 -15.47 7.74
N ARG A 169 10.13 -16.51 7.29
CA ARG A 169 9.61 -17.52 6.37
C ARG A 169 8.40 -18.25 6.93
N SER A 170 7.35 -18.37 6.13
CA SER A 170 6.05 -18.96 6.53
C SER A 170 5.39 -18.28 7.73
N HIS A 171 5.86 -17.09 8.12
CA HIS A 171 5.36 -16.35 9.27
C HIS A 171 4.77 -15.03 8.79
N GLY A 172 5.59 -14.08 8.34
CA GLY A 172 5.08 -12.83 7.79
C GLY A 172 6.13 -11.74 7.66
N LEU A 173 5.67 -10.56 7.27
CA LEU A 173 6.47 -9.37 6.99
C LEU A 173 6.53 -8.48 8.22
N TYR A 174 7.73 -7.98 8.52
CA TYR A 174 7.96 -6.89 9.45
C TYR A 174 8.44 -5.69 8.66
N ALA A 175 7.85 -4.52 8.89
CA ALA A 175 8.36 -3.26 8.35
C ALA A 175 8.33 -2.16 9.42
N TRP A 176 9.20 -1.18 9.27
CA TRP A 176 9.31 -0.05 10.18
C TRP A 176 9.56 1.26 9.44
N GLY A 177 9.28 2.36 10.13
CA GLY A 177 9.50 3.69 9.60
C GLY A 177 9.50 4.73 10.71
N LYS A 178 9.74 5.99 10.35
CA LYS A 178 9.75 7.11 11.32
C LYS A 178 8.40 7.38 11.98
N ASP A 179 7.31 6.90 11.38
CA ASP A 179 5.93 7.03 11.85
C ASP A 179 5.08 5.84 11.37
N LEU A 180 3.83 5.76 11.86
CA LEU A 180 2.90 4.69 11.49
C LEU A 180 2.65 4.64 9.98
N ALA A 181 2.58 5.78 9.29
CA ALA A 181 2.29 5.82 7.87
C ALA A 181 3.46 5.23 7.05
N GLU A 182 4.70 5.51 7.45
CA GLU A 182 5.89 4.94 6.81
C GLU A 182 6.05 3.45 7.10
N ALA A 183 5.80 3.01 8.33
CA ALA A 183 5.77 1.58 8.64
C ALA A 183 4.63 0.86 7.90
N GLU A 184 3.47 1.50 7.77
CA GLU A 184 2.31 1.00 7.01
C GLU A 184 2.64 0.86 5.53
N ARG A 185 3.24 1.86 4.87
CA ARG A 185 3.76 1.72 3.49
C ARG A 185 4.81 0.63 3.30
N GLY A 186 5.46 0.16 4.37
CA GLY A 186 6.41 -0.95 4.30
C GLY A 186 5.74 -2.32 4.38
N VAL A 187 4.54 -2.40 4.97
CA VAL A 187 3.71 -3.64 5.00
C VAL A 187 2.60 -3.63 3.95
N GLU A 188 2.14 -2.43 3.58
CA GLU A 188 1.34 -2.10 2.41
C GLU A 188 2.24 -1.91 1.20
N THR A 189 1.59 -1.82 0.05
CA THR A 189 2.17 -1.32 -1.18
C THR A 189 2.97 -2.32 -2.00
N MET A 190 2.29 -2.85 -3.00
CA MET A 190 2.88 -3.16 -4.29
C MET A 190 1.78 -3.02 -5.34
N THR A 191 1.86 -1.99 -6.18
CA THR A 191 1.04 -1.83 -7.39
C THR A 191 0.93 -3.19 -8.07
N HIS A 192 -0.29 -3.64 -8.33
CA HIS A 192 -0.52 -5.02 -8.77
C HIS A 192 -1.25 -5.04 -10.10
N LEU A 193 -0.60 -5.54 -11.14
CA LEU A 193 -1.22 -5.86 -12.42
C LEU A 193 -1.55 -7.34 -12.48
N ARG A 194 -2.81 -7.64 -12.78
CA ARG A 194 -3.28 -8.96 -13.20
C ARG A 194 -3.91 -8.87 -14.58
N ILE A 195 -3.42 -9.67 -15.52
CA ILE A 195 -4.00 -9.78 -16.86
C ILE A 195 -4.73 -11.12 -16.95
N PHE A 196 -5.98 -11.10 -17.41
CA PHE A 196 -6.81 -12.27 -17.61
C PHE A 196 -7.20 -12.38 -19.09
N GLU A 197 -7.48 -13.60 -19.53
CA GLU A 197 -8.27 -13.80 -20.75
C GLU A 197 -9.73 -13.40 -20.48
N GLU A 198 -10.42 -12.83 -21.48
CA GLU A 198 -11.81 -12.39 -21.36
C GLU A 198 -12.76 -13.57 -21.05
N SER A 199 -12.39 -14.79 -21.44
CA SER A 199 -13.10 -16.01 -21.06
C SER A 199 -13.12 -16.25 -19.54
N GLY A 200 -12.24 -15.60 -18.78
CA GLY A 200 -12.01 -15.80 -17.36
C GLY A 200 -10.94 -16.87 -17.09
N GLY A 201 -10.70 -17.14 -15.81
CA GLY A 201 -9.69 -18.09 -15.34
C GLY A 201 -8.65 -17.44 -14.44
N ALA A 202 -7.53 -18.13 -14.23
CA ALA A 202 -6.37 -17.57 -13.55
C ALA A 202 -5.72 -16.48 -14.41
N PRO A 203 -5.06 -15.48 -13.79
CA PRO A 203 -4.35 -14.47 -14.56
C PRO A 203 -3.22 -15.09 -15.38
N VAL A 204 -3.07 -14.66 -16.64
CA VAL A 204 -1.95 -15.00 -17.53
C VAL A 204 -0.70 -14.17 -17.25
N THR A 205 -0.87 -13.05 -16.54
CA THR A 205 0.21 -12.21 -16.02
C THR A 205 -0.20 -11.73 -14.64
N ASP A 206 0.71 -11.84 -13.68
CA ASP A 206 0.54 -11.40 -12.31
C ASP A 206 1.89 -10.79 -11.90
N THR A 207 1.98 -9.46 -11.90
CA THR A 207 3.23 -8.74 -11.64
C THR A 207 3.00 -7.51 -10.77
N ARG A 208 4.05 -7.17 -10.04
CA ARG A 208 4.14 -6.00 -9.18
C ARG A 208 5.33 -5.11 -9.53
N ASP A 209 6.04 -5.44 -10.60
CA ASP A 209 7.15 -4.65 -11.11
C ASP A 209 6.63 -3.49 -11.95
N ALA A 210 6.92 -2.25 -11.54
CA ALA A 210 6.44 -1.05 -12.23
C ALA A 210 6.86 -0.97 -13.71
N ALA A 211 8.07 -1.43 -14.05
CA ALA A 211 8.55 -1.44 -15.42
C ALA A 211 7.84 -2.53 -16.26
N GLU A 212 7.58 -3.70 -15.69
CA GLU A 212 6.76 -4.75 -16.31
C GLU A 212 5.30 -4.30 -16.46
N ILE A 213 4.74 -3.61 -15.47
CA ILE A 213 3.40 -3.01 -15.53
C ILE A 213 3.34 -2.02 -16.70
N ALA A 214 4.27 -1.07 -16.74
CA ALA A 214 4.35 -0.09 -17.84
C ALA A 214 4.54 -0.77 -19.20
N ALA A 215 5.41 -1.78 -19.29
CA ALA A 215 5.67 -2.52 -20.53
C ALA A 215 4.45 -3.37 -20.98
N ALA A 216 3.67 -3.90 -20.05
CA ALA A 216 2.47 -4.67 -20.35
C ALA A 216 1.27 -3.78 -20.75
N LEU A 217 1.20 -2.55 -20.22
CA LEU A 217 0.15 -1.57 -20.49
C LEU A 217 0.43 -0.71 -21.74
N SER A 218 1.71 -0.46 -22.06
CA SER A 218 2.10 0.35 -23.22
C SER A 218 1.53 -0.14 -24.58
N PRO A 219 1.47 -1.46 -24.88
CA PRO A 219 0.89 -1.96 -26.13
C PRO A 219 -0.59 -1.66 -26.31
N ILE A 220 -1.33 -1.43 -25.21
CA ILE A 220 -2.75 -1.03 -25.23
C ILE A 220 -2.93 0.49 -25.11
N GLY A 221 -1.83 1.25 -25.25
CA GLY A 221 -1.82 2.71 -25.20
C GLY A 221 -1.91 3.31 -23.80
N VAL A 222 -1.95 2.48 -22.75
CA VAL A 222 -2.08 2.95 -21.37
C VAL A 222 -0.71 3.35 -20.83
N ARG A 223 -0.59 4.59 -20.37
CA ARG A 223 0.63 5.09 -19.72
C ARG A 223 0.56 4.78 -18.24
N PHE A 224 1.65 4.25 -17.71
CA PHE A 224 1.85 4.04 -16.28
C PHE A 224 3.20 4.64 -15.89
N GLU A 225 3.23 5.46 -14.84
CA GLU A 225 4.46 6.02 -14.25
C GLU A 225 4.35 5.97 -12.73
N GLN A 226 5.48 5.96 -12.03
CA GLN A 226 5.49 6.15 -10.59
C GLN A 226 6.22 7.44 -10.24
N TRP A 227 5.57 8.33 -9.50
CA TRP A 227 6.20 9.55 -9.01
C TRP A 227 6.57 9.40 -7.55
N ALA A 228 7.57 10.17 -7.10
CA ALA A 228 7.94 10.15 -5.70
C ALA A 228 6.80 10.73 -4.85
N SER A 229 6.43 10.00 -3.79
CA SER A 229 5.53 10.49 -2.75
C SER A 229 6.03 11.79 -2.11
N ARG A 230 5.08 12.61 -1.65
CA ARG A 230 5.38 13.87 -0.94
C ARG A 230 4.57 13.95 0.34
N PRO A 231 5.18 14.37 1.47
CA PRO A 231 4.46 14.50 2.73
C PRO A 231 3.41 15.62 2.60
N LEU A 232 2.16 15.27 2.86
CA LEU A 232 1.01 16.18 2.86
C LEU A 232 0.22 15.99 4.15
N ALA A 233 -0.44 17.04 4.63
CA ALA A 233 -1.39 16.92 5.73
C ALA A 233 -2.58 16.03 5.32
N ALA A 234 -3.14 15.27 6.26
CA ALA A 234 -4.26 14.37 5.98
C ALA A 234 -5.51 15.10 5.45
N ASP A 235 -5.67 16.37 5.81
CA ASP A 235 -6.73 17.27 5.37
C ASP A 235 -6.28 18.26 4.29
N ALA A 236 -5.08 18.08 3.71
CA ALA A 236 -4.53 18.98 2.70
C ALA A 236 -5.55 19.26 1.60
N GLY A 237 -5.72 20.56 1.31
CA GLY A 237 -6.64 21.05 0.30
C GLY A 237 -6.13 20.81 -1.12
N GLN A 238 -6.99 21.07 -2.11
CA GLN A 238 -6.63 20.95 -3.52
C GLN A 238 -5.36 21.76 -3.87
N ASP A 239 -5.31 23.02 -3.45
CA ASP A 239 -4.19 23.92 -3.82
C ASP A 239 -2.86 23.43 -3.25
N GLU A 240 -2.84 22.93 -2.01
CA GLU A 240 -1.64 22.37 -1.37
C GLU A 240 -1.16 21.10 -2.08
N VAL A 241 -2.09 20.22 -2.47
CA VAL A 241 -1.79 19.01 -3.24
C VAL A 241 -1.22 19.38 -4.62
N LEU A 242 -1.87 20.31 -5.34
CA LEU A 242 -1.41 20.72 -6.67
C LEU A 242 -0.08 21.46 -6.62
N GLU A 243 0.18 22.26 -5.59
CA GLU A 243 1.48 22.92 -5.38
C GLU A 243 2.57 21.88 -5.14
N ALA A 244 2.30 20.87 -4.30
CA ALA A 244 3.24 19.80 -4.03
C ALA A 244 3.62 19.03 -5.30
N PHE A 245 2.69 18.87 -6.25
CA PHE A 245 2.91 18.15 -7.52
C PHE A 245 2.99 19.02 -8.77
N ALA A 246 3.27 20.32 -8.59
CA ALA A 246 3.30 21.27 -9.70
C ALA A 246 4.28 20.88 -10.84
N PRO A 247 5.52 20.42 -10.59
CA PRO A 247 6.45 20.09 -11.67
C PRO A 247 5.91 19.00 -12.61
N GLU A 248 5.31 17.94 -12.05
CA GLU A 248 4.77 16.83 -12.82
C GLU A 248 3.44 17.18 -13.49
N VAL A 249 2.57 17.94 -12.80
CA VAL A 249 1.31 18.42 -13.37
C VAL A 249 1.55 19.35 -14.56
N GLU A 250 2.47 20.30 -14.43
CA GLU A 250 2.80 21.23 -15.53
C GLU A 250 3.46 20.51 -16.71
N ARG A 251 4.28 19.48 -16.45
CA ARG A 251 4.82 18.61 -17.50
C ARG A 251 3.70 17.90 -18.28
N LEU A 252 2.74 17.28 -17.59
CA LEU A 252 1.62 16.61 -18.27
C LEU A 252 0.74 17.58 -19.06
N LYS A 253 0.46 18.77 -18.52
CA LYS A 253 -0.28 19.81 -19.24
C LYS A 253 0.40 20.22 -20.55
N ALA A 254 1.73 20.34 -20.52
CA ALA A 254 2.51 20.70 -21.71
C ALA A 254 2.55 19.58 -22.76
N GLU A 255 2.57 18.32 -22.35
CA GLU A 255 2.65 17.16 -23.26
C GLU A 255 1.32 16.90 -24.01
N ASN A 256 0.18 17.02 -23.33
CA ASN A 256 -1.09 16.49 -23.83
C ASN A 256 -2.23 17.52 -23.91
N GLY A 257 -1.94 18.80 -23.63
CA GLY A 257 -2.92 19.89 -23.78
C GLY A 257 -4.07 19.84 -22.76
N TYR A 258 -3.85 19.25 -21.58
CA TYR A 258 -4.83 19.27 -20.49
C TYR A 258 -5.14 20.71 -20.08
N GLN A 259 -6.43 21.08 -20.09
CA GLN A 259 -6.91 22.44 -19.86
C GLN A 259 -7.30 22.68 -18.40
N SER A 260 -7.69 21.62 -17.69
CA SER A 260 -8.05 21.69 -16.28
C SER A 260 -7.42 20.55 -15.48
N VAL A 261 -7.20 20.85 -14.20
CA VAL A 261 -6.70 19.92 -13.20
C VAL A 261 -7.49 20.15 -11.92
N ASP A 262 -7.88 19.07 -11.26
CA ASP A 262 -8.49 19.13 -9.93
C ASP A 262 -8.02 17.96 -9.06
N VAL A 263 -8.42 17.99 -7.79
CA VAL A 263 -8.14 16.91 -6.83
C VAL A 263 -9.46 16.32 -6.36
N ILE A 264 -9.60 15.01 -6.50
CA ILE A 264 -10.69 14.27 -5.89
C ILE A 264 -10.19 13.54 -4.65
N ARG A 265 -10.98 13.57 -3.59
CA ARG A 265 -10.75 12.77 -2.38
C ARG A 265 -11.99 11.93 -2.10
N MET A 266 -11.78 10.66 -1.86
CA MET A 266 -12.80 9.74 -1.40
C MET A 266 -12.41 9.20 -0.04
N VAL A 267 -13.33 9.24 0.91
CA VAL A 267 -13.15 8.74 2.28
C VAL A 267 -14.27 7.76 2.63
N PRO A 268 -14.07 6.86 3.61
CA PRO A 268 -15.06 5.86 3.98
C PRO A 268 -16.41 6.43 4.41
N ASP A 269 -16.45 7.66 4.91
CA ASP A 269 -17.69 8.29 5.39
C ASP A 269 -18.37 9.18 4.34
N HIS A 270 -17.90 9.16 3.09
CA HIS A 270 -18.48 9.98 2.03
C HIS A 270 -19.95 9.59 1.77
N PRO A 271 -20.91 10.54 1.85
CA PRO A 271 -22.34 10.24 1.86
C PRO A 271 -22.82 9.56 0.57
N GLU A 272 -22.17 9.86 -0.56
CA GLU A 272 -22.52 9.30 -1.86
C GLU A 272 -21.68 8.09 -2.28
N LYS A 273 -20.80 7.56 -1.42
CA LYS A 273 -19.84 6.51 -1.79
C LYS A 273 -20.49 5.30 -2.46
N ALA A 274 -21.64 4.86 -1.95
CA ALA A 274 -22.35 3.68 -2.47
C ALA A 274 -22.87 3.94 -3.89
N ASN A 275 -23.49 5.11 -4.09
CA ASN A 275 -24.01 5.51 -5.40
C ASN A 275 -22.89 5.71 -6.43
N LEU A 276 -21.77 6.32 -6.01
CA LEU A 276 -20.60 6.51 -6.86
C LEU A 276 -19.96 5.16 -7.23
N ARG A 277 -19.83 4.23 -6.28
CA ARG A 277 -19.25 2.90 -6.53
C ARG A 277 -20.06 2.12 -7.55
N THR A 278 -21.39 2.13 -7.41
CA THR A 278 -22.27 1.46 -8.38
C THR A 278 -22.09 1.99 -9.80
N LYS A 279 -21.90 3.31 -9.96
CA LYS A 279 -21.62 3.91 -11.28
C LYS A 279 -20.26 3.50 -11.81
N PHE A 280 -19.21 3.57 -11.00
CA PHE A 280 -17.84 3.27 -11.43
C PHE A 280 -17.61 1.80 -11.75
N LEU A 281 -18.35 0.88 -11.11
CA LEU A 281 -18.29 -0.56 -11.38
C LEU A 281 -18.84 -0.97 -12.74
N SER A 282 -19.63 -0.12 -13.40
CA SER A 282 -20.19 -0.45 -14.71
C SER A 282 -19.19 -0.13 -15.82
N GLU A 283 -18.99 -1.03 -16.78
CA GLU A 283 -18.08 -0.79 -17.90
C GLU A 283 -18.53 0.45 -18.70
N HIS A 284 -17.59 1.35 -18.93
CA HIS A 284 -17.78 2.59 -19.65
C HIS A 284 -16.55 2.96 -20.48
N ARG A 285 -16.69 4.04 -21.25
CA ARG A 285 -15.60 4.70 -21.96
C ARG A 285 -15.79 6.20 -21.90
N HIS A 286 -14.68 6.92 -21.99
CA HIS A 286 -14.64 8.37 -22.09
C HIS A 286 -14.28 8.79 -23.52
N SER A 287 -14.69 10.00 -23.91
CA SER A 287 -14.28 10.63 -25.17
C SER A 287 -12.90 11.27 -25.10
N GLU A 288 -12.32 11.32 -23.91
CA GLU A 288 -11.01 11.91 -23.61
C GLU A 288 -10.20 10.92 -22.77
N ASP A 289 -8.90 11.16 -22.69
CA ASP A 289 -8.01 10.38 -21.85
C ASP A 289 -8.39 10.55 -20.37
N GLU A 290 -8.44 9.45 -19.63
CA GLU A 290 -8.61 9.47 -18.19
C GLU A 290 -7.26 9.39 -17.50
N VAL A 291 -6.78 10.55 -17.02
CA VAL A 291 -5.52 10.64 -16.26
C VAL A 291 -5.80 10.72 -14.78
N ARG A 292 -5.16 9.84 -14.01
CA ARG A 292 -5.20 9.81 -12.55
C ARG A 292 -3.80 9.66 -12.00
N PHE A 293 -3.44 10.55 -11.09
CA PHE A 293 -2.28 10.38 -10.24
C PHE A 293 -2.74 10.20 -8.80
N PHE A 294 -2.42 9.06 -8.18
CA PHE A 294 -2.79 8.76 -6.80
C PHE A 294 -1.78 9.41 -5.84
N VAL A 295 -2.25 10.40 -5.09
CA VAL A 295 -1.47 11.11 -4.06
C VAL A 295 -1.49 10.36 -2.73
N GLU A 296 -2.54 9.58 -2.49
CA GLU A 296 -2.74 8.79 -1.28
C GLU A 296 -3.72 7.67 -1.60
N GLY A 297 -3.57 6.53 -0.93
CA GLY A 297 -4.54 5.45 -0.96
C GLY A 297 -4.48 4.65 -2.26
N GLU A 298 -5.60 4.06 -2.65
CA GLU A 298 -5.60 3.08 -3.75
C GLU A 298 -6.93 3.02 -4.51
N GLY A 299 -6.88 2.43 -5.71
CA GLY A 299 -8.05 2.10 -6.51
C GLY A 299 -7.74 1.14 -7.64
N LEU A 300 -8.72 0.31 -8.01
CA LEU A 300 -8.55 -0.71 -9.04
C LEU A 300 -9.10 -0.24 -10.38
N PHE A 301 -8.21 0.01 -11.34
CA PHE A 301 -8.56 0.18 -12.75
C PHE A 301 -8.68 -1.19 -13.40
N THR A 302 -9.79 -1.45 -14.08
CA THR A 302 -9.90 -2.65 -14.91
C THR A 302 -10.21 -2.27 -16.35
N LEU A 303 -9.30 -2.61 -17.25
CA LEU A 303 -9.31 -2.22 -18.65
C LEU A 303 -9.58 -3.44 -19.53
N ARG A 304 -10.40 -3.27 -20.56
CA ARG A 304 -10.71 -4.31 -21.54
C ARG A 304 -10.20 -3.90 -22.90
N GLU A 305 -9.25 -4.67 -23.42
CA GLU A 305 -8.68 -4.47 -24.75
C GLU A 305 -8.48 -5.81 -25.45
N GLY A 306 -8.98 -5.92 -26.68
CA GLY A 306 -9.06 -7.20 -27.39
C GLY A 306 -9.84 -8.25 -26.58
N GLU A 307 -9.24 -9.44 -26.44
CA GLU A 307 -9.76 -10.55 -25.64
C GLU A 307 -9.11 -10.61 -24.24
N LYS A 308 -8.55 -9.49 -23.74
CA LYS A 308 -7.86 -9.44 -22.45
C LYS A 308 -8.45 -8.40 -21.51
N ILE A 309 -8.36 -8.72 -20.21
CA ILE A 309 -8.74 -7.85 -19.09
C ILE A 309 -7.51 -7.54 -18.26
N TYR A 310 -7.22 -6.26 -18.06
CA TYR A 310 -6.08 -5.74 -17.31
C TYR A 310 -6.58 -5.10 -16.03
N ALA A 311 -6.37 -5.76 -14.89
CA ALA A 311 -6.73 -5.26 -13.58
C ALA A 311 -5.49 -4.67 -12.89
N VAL A 312 -5.43 -3.35 -12.78
CA VAL A 312 -4.30 -2.58 -12.22
C VAL A 312 -4.75 -1.94 -10.91
N LEU A 313 -4.28 -2.48 -9.78
CA LEU A 313 -4.42 -1.82 -8.49
C LEU A 313 -3.38 -0.70 -8.42
N CYS A 314 -3.84 0.55 -8.59
CA CYS A 314 -3.03 1.74 -8.47
C CYS A 314 -3.01 2.20 -7.01
N GLU A 315 -1.85 2.60 -6.52
CA GLU A 315 -1.61 3.05 -5.15
C GLU A 315 -0.93 4.43 -5.13
N GLU A 316 -0.66 4.97 -3.94
CA GLU A 316 0.10 6.21 -3.77
C GLU A 316 1.38 6.22 -4.62
N GLY A 317 1.55 7.29 -5.41
CA GLY A 317 2.67 7.46 -6.32
C GLY A 317 2.38 6.99 -7.75
N ASP A 318 1.29 6.27 -8.01
CA ASP A 318 0.99 5.77 -9.34
C ASP A 318 0.24 6.81 -10.20
N LEU A 319 0.77 7.07 -11.39
CA LEU A 319 0.08 7.71 -12.48
C LEU A 319 -0.43 6.65 -13.46
N ILE A 320 -1.71 6.68 -13.78
CA ILE A 320 -2.29 5.95 -14.91
C ILE A 320 -3.00 6.91 -15.86
N SER A 321 -2.74 6.77 -17.17
CA SER A 321 -3.47 7.46 -18.23
C SER A 321 -4.11 6.44 -19.16
N VAL A 322 -5.43 6.35 -19.10
CA VAL A 322 -6.24 5.46 -19.93
C VAL A 322 -6.70 6.22 -21.18
N PRO A 323 -6.38 5.75 -22.40
CA PRO A 323 -6.76 6.46 -23.63
C PRO A 323 -8.27 6.62 -23.81
N ALA A 324 -8.65 7.69 -24.51
CA ALA A 324 -10.01 7.89 -24.99
C ALA A 324 -10.53 6.65 -25.74
N GLY A 325 -11.77 6.25 -25.44
CA GLY A 325 -12.45 5.13 -26.07
C GLY A 325 -12.12 3.74 -25.49
N THR A 326 -11.09 3.61 -24.65
CA THR A 326 -10.79 2.34 -23.95
C THR A 326 -11.98 1.94 -23.08
N ARG A 327 -12.41 0.68 -23.18
CA ARG A 327 -13.45 0.13 -22.31
C ARG A 327 -12.84 -0.18 -20.95
N HIS A 328 -13.42 0.36 -19.88
CA HIS A 328 -12.90 0.16 -18.54
C HIS A 328 -13.98 0.34 -17.47
N TRP A 329 -13.65 -0.05 -16.25
CA TRP A 329 -14.38 0.29 -15.03
C TRP A 329 -13.38 0.54 -13.91
N PHE A 330 -13.85 1.20 -12.86
CA PHE A 330 -13.05 1.55 -11.70
C PHE A 330 -13.72 1.06 -10.42
N ASP A 331 -12.99 0.35 -9.58
CA ASP A 331 -13.47 -0.08 -8.27
C ASP A 331 -12.64 0.57 -7.16
N MET A 332 -13.28 1.48 -6.42
CA MET A 332 -12.72 2.12 -5.24
C MET A 332 -12.93 1.32 -3.94
N GLY A 333 -13.56 0.15 -4.03
CA GLY A 333 -13.82 -0.71 -2.88
C GLY A 333 -14.96 -0.24 -1.97
N PRO A 334 -15.37 -1.09 -1.00
CA PRO A 334 -16.52 -0.81 -0.13
C PRO A 334 -16.26 0.28 0.91
N SER A 335 -14.99 0.52 1.21
CA SER A 335 -14.53 1.54 2.15
C SER A 335 -13.44 2.38 1.47
N PRO A 336 -13.81 3.19 0.46
CA PRO A 336 -12.84 3.86 -0.40
C PRO A 336 -12.01 4.87 0.38
N ARG A 337 -10.70 4.86 0.13
CA ARG A 337 -9.77 5.84 0.67
C ARG A 337 -8.71 6.15 -0.38
N PHE A 338 -8.86 7.28 -1.04
CA PHE A 338 -7.81 7.79 -1.94
C PHE A 338 -7.93 9.30 -2.12
N THR A 339 -6.79 9.91 -2.41
CA THR A 339 -6.69 11.28 -2.93
C THR A 339 -6.01 11.19 -4.29
N ALA A 340 -6.63 11.71 -5.35
CA ALA A 340 -6.06 11.65 -6.70
C ALA A 340 -6.15 12.99 -7.42
N ILE A 341 -5.06 13.35 -8.12
CA ILE A 341 -5.05 14.45 -9.08
C ILE A 341 -5.65 13.93 -10.39
N ARG A 342 -6.59 14.69 -10.95
CA ARG A 342 -7.24 14.39 -12.22
C ARG A 342 -6.91 15.48 -13.22
N LEU A 343 -6.53 15.09 -14.43
CA LEU A 343 -6.29 16.01 -15.54
C LEU A 343 -7.33 15.78 -16.63
N PHE A 344 -7.81 16.86 -17.25
CA PHE A 344 -8.85 16.81 -18.28
C PHE A 344 -8.47 17.70 -19.47
N THR A 345 -8.79 17.26 -20.68
CA THR A 345 -8.62 18.07 -21.89
C THR A 345 -9.78 19.04 -22.13
N ASN A 346 -10.97 18.76 -21.57
CA ASN A 346 -12.11 19.66 -21.54
C ASN A 346 -12.94 19.50 -20.25
N ALA A 347 -13.55 20.57 -19.77
CA ALA A 347 -14.40 20.58 -18.57
C ALA A 347 -15.67 19.72 -18.71
N ASP A 348 -16.16 19.52 -19.93
CA ASP A 348 -17.36 18.72 -20.24
C ASP A 348 -17.03 17.26 -20.63
N GLY A 349 -15.75 16.89 -20.73
CA GLY A 349 -15.27 15.66 -21.38
C GLY A 349 -15.38 14.36 -20.57
N TRP A 350 -15.69 14.45 -19.28
CA TRP A 350 -15.78 13.29 -18.39
C TRP A 350 -17.20 12.69 -18.30
N ILE A 351 -17.88 12.58 -19.44
CA ILE A 351 -19.17 11.89 -19.52
C ILE A 351 -18.91 10.40 -19.78
N ALA A 352 -19.23 9.56 -18.79
CA ALA A 352 -19.14 8.12 -18.93
C ALA A 352 -20.18 7.62 -19.95
N ASN A 353 -19.71 6.99 -21.02
CA ASN A 353 -20.56 6.29 -21.97
C ASN A 353 -20.60 4.80 -21.61
N PHE A 354 -21.62 4.39 -20.88
CA PHE A 354 -21.79 3.00 -20.45
C PHE A 354 -22.02 2.08 -21.64
N THR A 355 -21.36 0.92 -21.64
CA THR A 355 -21.50 -0.08 -22.71
C THR A 355 -22.75 -0.94 -22.53
N GLY A 356 -23.20 -1.11 -21.28
CA GLY A 356 -24.29 -2.01 -20.89
C GLY A 356 -23.86 -3.48 -20.76
N ASP A 357 -22.58 -3.80 -20.97
CA ASP A 357 -22.04 -5.15 -20.80
C ASP A 357 -21.79 -5.42 -19.30
N PRO A 358 -22.32 -6.52 -18.72
CA PRO A 358 -22.12 -6.87 -17.32
C PRO A 358 -20.74 -7.51 -17.05
N ILE A 359 -19.80 -7.47 -18.01
CA ILE A 359 -18.48 -8.11 -17.89
C ILE A 359 -17.73 -7.78 -16.58
N ALA A 360 -17.90 -6.56 -16.05
CA ALA A 360 -17.29 -6.14 -14.79
C ALA A 360 -17.69 -7.02 -13.59
N GLU A 361 -18.83 -7.71 -13.66
CA GLU A 361 -19.29 -8.64 -12.61
C GLU A 361 -18.52 -9.97 -12.61
N ARG A 362 -17.78 -10.29 -13.68
CA ARG A 362 -17.10 -11.58 -13.86
C ARG A 362 -15.65 -11.59 -13.38
N PHE A 363 -15.07 -10.42 -13.13
CA PHE A 363 -13.66 -10.29 -12.76
C PHE A 363 -13.51 -9.83 -11.30
N PRO A 364 -12.35 -10.10 -10.67
CA PRO A 364 -12.14 -9.75 -9.27
C PRO A 364 -12.41 -8.27 -8.99
N ARG A 365 -13.17 -8.02 -7.92
CA ARG A 365 -13.43 -6.68 -7.41
C ARG A 365 -12.31 -6.22 -6.49
N HIS A 366 -12.23 -4.92 -6.27
CA HIS A 366 -11.44 -4.38 -5.17
C HIS A 366 -12.25 -4.53 -3.88
N GLU A 367 -12.30 -5.76 -3.39
CA GLU A 367 -12.95 -6.09 -2.13
C GLU A 367 -11.89 -6.46 -1.09
N PRO A 368 -12.14 -6.15 0.18
CA PRO A 368 -11.50 -6.83 1.29
C PRO A 368 -11.44 -8.32 0.99
N VAL A 369 -10.29 -8.95 1.19
CA VAL A 369 -10.23 -10.42 1.14
C VAL A 369 -11.24 -10.91 2.17
N THR A 370 -12.38 -11.42 1.70
CA THR A 370 -13.42 -11.96 2.57
C THR A 370 -12.82 -13.15 3.31
N ALA A 371 -12.83 -13.05 4.64
CA ALA A 371 -12.28 -14.03 5.57
C ALA A 371 -12.80 -15.46 5.38
#